data_AF-A0A212CZQ6-F1
#
_entry.id   AF-A0A212CZQ6-F1
#
_cell.length_a   1.000
_cell.length_b   1.000
_cell.length_c   1.000
_cell.angle_alpha   90.00
_cell.angle_beta   90.00
_cell.angle_gamma   90.00
#
_symmetry.space_group_name_H-M   'P 1'
#
loop_
_entity.id
_entity.type
_entity.pdbx_description
1 polymer ?
#
loop_
_entity_poly.entity_id
_entity_poly.type
_entity_poly.pdbx_seq_one_letter_code
_entity_poly.pdbx_strand_id
1 'polypeptide(L)'
;MVTIPPRHYCMVANPVARDAQGTVLFDVTGQVRLRHADLEIRLAQDPFPLFPGEVLEKDITPLQVVLPNTALHLKALLDFEDKNGQKVVAGDEWLFEGPGTYIPQKEVEVIEIIQATVIKQNQALRLRARKECLDRDGKERVTGGVLKRCSRGWGGLSLDCR
;
A
#
# COMPACT_ATOMS: atom_id res chain seq x y z
N MET A 1 17.63 21.04 -5.61
CA MET A 1 16.84 20.84 -4.37
C MET A 1 15.51 20.26 -4.77
N VAL A 2 15.05 19.22 -4.08
CA VAL A 2 13.77 18.56 -4.36
C VAL A 2 12.74 19.13 -3.41
N THR A 3 11.64 19.63 -3.97
CA THR A 3 10.55 20.27 -3.22
C THR A 3 9.29 19.43 -3.40
N ILE A 4 8.81 18.78 -2.34
CA ILE A 4 7.62 17.92 -2.42
C ILE A 4 6.40 18.73 -1.95
N PRO A 5 5.46 19.06 -2.85
CA PRO A 5 4.25 19.78 -2.46
C PRO A 5 3.34 18.91 -1.57
N PRO A 6 2.39 19.53 -0.84
CA PRO A 6 1.41 18.80 -0.04
C PRO A 6 0.67 17.74 -0.87
N ARG A 7 0.38 16.59 -0.27
CA ARG A 7 -0.28 15.44 -0.91
C ARG A 7 0.49 14.83 -2.09
N HIS A 8 1.80 15.03 -2.17
CA HIS A 8 2.67 14.36 -3.14
C HIS A 8 3.72 13.53 -2.41
N TYR A 9 4.32 12.61 -3.15
CA TYR A 9 5.45 11.81 -2.71
C TYR A 9 6.48 11.71 -3.82
N CYS A 10 7.71 11.34 -3.46
CA CYS A 10 8.73 10.91 -4.41
C CYS A 10 9.39 9.62 -3.90
N MET A 11 10.04 8.88 -4.78
CA MET A 11 10.82 7.69 -4.41
C MET A 11 12.30 7.96 -4.64
N VAL A 12 13.09 7.80 -3.59
CA VAL A 12 14.54 7.96 -3.63
C VAL A 12 15.18 6.59 -3.52
N ALA A 13 15.97 6.23 -4.53
CA ALA A 13 16.82 5.06 -4.53
C ALA A 13 18.15 5.34 -3.85
N ASN A 14 18.66 4.34 -3.14
CA ASN A 14 19.87 4.41 -2.33
C ASN A 14 19.80 5.52 -1.25
N PRO A 15 18.75 5.55 -0.41
CA PRO A 15 18.56 6.61 0.57
C PRO A 15 19.71 6.64 1.58
N VAL A 16 20.02 7.84 2.09
CA VAL A 16 20.97 8.00 3.19
C VAL A 16 20.57 7.18 4.42
N ALA A 17 21.56 6.61 5.09
CA ALA A 17 21.39 6.01 6.40
C ALA A 17 21.28 7.13 7.44
N ARG A 18 20.20 7.10 8.24
CA ARG A 18 19.94 8.05 9.32
C ARG A 18 20.02 7.35 10.66
N ASP A 19 20.48 8.07 11.68
CA ASP A 19 20.39 7.62 13.07
C ASP A 19 18.96 7.74 13.62
N ALA A 20 18.75 7.34 14.88
CA ALA A 20 17.46 7.45 15.55
C ALA A 20 17.00 8.91 15.75
N GLN A 21 17.91 9.87 15.68
CA GLN A 21 17.62 11.31 15.74
C GLN A 21 17.33 11.93 14.36
N GLY A 22 17.45 11.16 13.27
CA GLY A 22 17.25 11.64 11.90
C GLY A 22 18.48 12.32 11.27
N THR A 23 19.63 12.27 11.92
CA THR A 23 20.90 12.82 11.41
C THR A 23 21.52 11.87 10.40
N VAL A 24 22.14 12.42 9.35
CA VAL A 24 22.82 11.65 8.31
C VAL A 24 24.11 11.04 8.86
N LEU A 25 24.30 9.74 8.63
CA LEU A 25 25.52 9.03 9.03
C LEU A 25 26.62 9.20 7.99
N PHE A 26 27.84 9.42 8.47
CA PHE A 26 29.05 9.52 7.65
C PHE A 26 29.98 8.34 7.92
N ASP A 27 30.70 7.93 6.89
CA ASP A 27 31.76 6.93 6.98
C ASP A 27 33.07 7.55 7.50
N VAL A 28 34.06 6.71 7.82
CA VAL A 28 35.40 7.14 8.30
C VAL A 28 36.13 8.08 7.35
N THR A 29 35.76 8.05 6.07
CA THR A 29 36.30 8.90 4.99
C THR A 29 35.58 10.25 4.86
N GLY A 30 34.52 10.49 5.64
CA GLY A 30 33.66 11.67 5.51
C GLY A 30 32.62 11.56 4.40
N GLN A 31 32.53 10.42 3.70
CA GLN A 31 31.47 10.18 2.72
C GLN A 31 30.15 9.82 3.41
N VAL A 32 29.02 10.18 2.79
CA VAL A 32 27.69 9.86 3.31
C VAL A 32 27.42 8.35 3.19
N ARG A 33 26.93 7.74 4.26
CA ARG A 33 26.56 6.33 4.27
C ARG A 33 25.19 6.13 3.64
N LEU A 34 25.10 5.30 2.62
CA LEU A 34 23.86 4.99 1.90
C LEU A 34 23.36 3.59 2.22
N ARG A 35 22.04 3.39 2.13
CA ARG A 35 21.43 2.06 2.08
C ARG A 35 21.32 1.63 0.62
N HIS A 36 22.35 0.95 0.13
CA HIS A 36 22.41 0.50 -1.26
C HIS A 36 21.26 -0.48 -1.57
N ALA A 37 20.68 -0.33 -2.78
CA ALA A 37 19.55 -1.13 -3.27
C ALA A 37 18.29 -1.05 -2.40
N ASP A 38 18.17 -0.04 -1.55
CA ASP A 38 16.95 0.26 -0.81
C ASP A 38 16.21 1.43 -1.46
N LEU A 39 14.91 1.51 -1.20
CA LEU A 39 14.03 2.58 -1.64
C LEU A 39 13.45 3.31 -0.43
N GLU A 40 13.31 4.63 -0.54
CA GLU A 40 12.66 5.45 0.48
C GLU A 40 11.59 6.33 -0.15
N ILE A 41 10.39 6.26 0.41
CA ILE A 41 9.27 7.09 0.01
C ILE A 41 9.29 8.34 0.88
N ARG A 42 9.52 9.50 0.27
CA ARG A 42 9.50 10.80 0.96
C ARG A 42 8.17 11.50 0.69
N LEU A 43 7.52 11.95 1.77
CA LEU A 43 6.29 12.75 1.72
C LEU A 43 6.62 14.24 1.72
N ALA A 44 5.59 15.08 1.77
CA ALA A 44 5.75 16.53 1.91
C ALA A 44 6.62 16.88 3.12
N GLN A 45 7.75 17.53 2.86
CA GLN A 45 8.74 17.98 3.85
C GLN A 45 9.45 19.22 3.32
N ASP A 46 10.30 19.82 4.16
CA ASP A 46 11.11 20.97 3.75
C ASP A 46 12.02 20.62 2.55
N PRO A 47 12.31 21.58 1.66
CA PRO A 47 13.12 21.33 0.48
C PRO A 47 14.47 20.71 0.85
N PHE A 48 14.78 19.55 0.29
CA PHE A 48 15.98 18.80 0.65
C PHE A 48 16.92 18.63 -0.55
N PRO A 49 18.25 18.62 -0.31
CA PRO A 49 19.20 18.20 -1.31
C PRO A 49 19.21 16.67 -1.45
N LEU A 50 19.61 16.18 -2.63
CA LEU A 50 20.00 14.78 -2.80
C LEU A 50 21.48 14.66 -2.46
N PHE A 51 21.84 13.66 -1.67
CA PHE A 51 23.23 13.40 -1.32
C PHE A 51 23.95 12.65 -2.47
N PRO A 52 25.30 12.71 -2.53
CA PRO A 52 26.05 11.97 -3.54
C PRO A 52 25.72 10.47 -3.50
N GLY A 53 25.14 9.95 -4.59
CA GLY A 53 24.72 8.55 -4.74
C GLY A 53 23.23 8.28 -4.50
N GLU A 54 22.48 9.23 -3.93
CA GLU A 54 21.02 9.19 -3.97
C GLU A 54 20.54 9.48 -5.38
N VAL A 55 19.58 8.69 -5.86
CA VAL A 55 18.94 8.90 -7.17
C VAL A 55 17.44 9.03 -6.96
N LEU A 56 16.83 10.03 -7.60
CA LEU A 56 15.38 10.15 -7.62
C LEU A 56 14.84 9.13 -8.63
N GLU A 57 14.34 8.01 -8.13
CA GLU A 57 13.79 6.95 -8.99
C GLU A 57 12.44 7.34 -9.55
N LYS A 58 11.59 7.95 -8.71
CA LYS A 58 10.29 8.47 -9.13
C LYS A 58 10.15 9.91 -8.71
N ASP A 59 9.90 10.75 -9.71
CA ASP A 59 9.62 12.16 -9.55
C ASP A 59 8.37 12.42 -8.70
N ILE A 60 8.16 13.70 -8.40
CA ILE A 60 7.04 14.19 -7.60
C ILE A 60 5.71 13.70 -8.20
N THR A 61 5.06 12.80 -7.48
CA THR A 61 3.81 12.16 -7.90
C THR A 61 2.73 12.44 -6.85
N PRO A 62 1.49 12.78 -7.22
CA PRO A 62 0.40 12.95 -6.27
C PRO A 62 0.09 11.62 -5.57
N LEU A 63 -0.27 11.69 -4.28
CA LEU A 63 -0.76 10.54 -3.53
C LEU A 63 -2.11 10.10 -4.08
N GLN A 64 -2.32 8.79 -4.11
CA GLN A 64 -3.55 8.20 -4.63
C GLN A 64 -4.68 8.36 -3.62
N VAL A 65 -5.70 9.12 -3.98
CA VAL A 65 -6.91 9.29 -3.18
C VAL A 65 -7.91 8.22 -3.59
N VAL A 66 -8.31 7.41 -2.62
CA VAL A 66 -9.31 6.36 -2.78
C VAL A 66 -10.66 6.95 -2.43
N LEU A 67 -11.55 6.95 -3.41
CA LEU A 67 -12.89 7.54 -3.30
C LEU A 67 -13.79 6.68 -2.41
N PRO A 68 -14.87 7.27 -1.85
CA PRO A 68 -15.95 6.47 -1.30
C PRO A 68 -16.45 5.50 -2.36
N ASN A 69 -16.82 4.31 -1.93
CA ASN A 69 -17.24 3.25 -2.83
C ASN A 69 -16.15 2.77 -3.82
N THR A 70 -14.87 2.90 -3.44
CA THR A 70 -13.76 2.25 -4.14
C THR A 70 -12.78 1.64 -3.14
N ALA A 71 -12.02 0.64 -3.58
CA ALA A 71 -10.94 0.03 -2.82
C ALA A 71 -9.72 -0.22 -3.71
N LEU A 72 -8.53 -0.25 -3.13
CA LEU A 72 -7.31 -0.65 -3.83
C LEU A 72 -7.00 -2.10 -3.51
N HIS A 73 -6.80 -2.92 -4.54
CA HIS A 73 -6.24 -4.26 -4.41
C HIS A 73 -4.73 -4.15 -4.34
N LEU A 74 -4.20 -4.46 -3.16
CA LEU A 74 -2.79 -4.40 -2.82
C LEU A 74 -2.23 -5.80 -2.76
N LYS A 75 -0.96 -5.94 -3.16
CA LYS A 75 -0.22 -7.19 -3.07
C LYS A 75 1.18 -6.94 -2.54
N ALA A 76 1.62 -7.75 -1.58
CA ALA A 76 2.98 -7.74 -1.09
C ALA A 76 3.93 -8.37 -2.14
N LEU A 77 5.01 -7.66 -2.45
CA LEU A 77 6.11 -8.16 -3.28
C LEU A 77 7.15 -8.94 -2.46
N LEU A 78 7.33 -8.52 -1.21
CA LEU A 78 8.35 -9.03 -0.30
C LEU A 78 7.73 -9.30 1.07
N ASP A 79 8.38 -10.12 1.88
CA ASP A 79 8.00 -10.31 3.28
C ASP A 79 8.35 -9.03 4.06
N PHE A 80 7.36 -8.47 4.75
CA PHE A 80 7.59 -7.29 5.60
C PHE A 80 6.69 -7.30 6.84
N GLU A 81 7.08 -6.52 7.83
CA GLU A 81 6.26 -6.28 9.02
C GLU A 81 5.48 -5.00 8.82
N ASP A 82 4.15 -5.10 8.85
CA ASP A 82 3.28 -3.93 8.77
C ASP A 82 3.37 -3.10 10.06
N LYS A 83 2.86 -1.86 10.03
CA LYS A 83 2.86 -0.93 11.18
C LYS A 83 2.21 -1.50 12.44
N ASN A 84 1.32 -2.48 12.28
CA ASN A 84 0.65 -3.17 13.37
C ASN A 84 1.47 -4.34 13.96
N GLY A 85 2.68 -4.59 13.45
CA GLY A 85 3.51 -5.73 13.83
C GLY A 85 3.05 -7.06 13.23
N GLN A 86 2.13 -7.01 12.27
CA GLN A 86 1.68 -8.21 11.55
C GLN A 86 2.67 -8.51 10.43
N LYS A 87 3.14 -9.76 10.40
CA LYS A 87 4.01 -10.26 9.32
C LYS A 87 3.15 -10.51 8.09
N VAL A 88 3.43 -9.76 7.03
CA VAL A 88 2.84 -9.94 5.71
C VAL A 88 3.83 -10.75 4.89
N VAL A 89 3.36 -11.82 4.27
CA VAL A 89 4.16 -12.71 3.41
C VAL A 89 4.07 -12.22 1.97
N ALA A 90 5.14 -12.40 1.20
CA ALA A 90 5.18 -12.11 -0.21
C ALA A 90 4.06 -12.87 -0.95
N GLY A 91 3.27 -12.14 -1.73
CA GLY A 91 2.10 -12.67 -2.42
C GLY A 91 0.78 -12.57 -1.65
N ASP A 92 0.81 -12.11 -0.40
CA ASP A 92 -0.41 -11.76 0.32
C ASP A 92 -1.11 -10.60 -0.38
N GLU A 93 -2.44 -10.70 -0.41
CA GLU A 93 -3.32 -9.76 -1.10
C GLU A 93 -4.36 -9.24 -0.11
N TRP A 94 -4.53 -7.92 -0.06
CA TRP A 94 -5.53 -7.28 0.78
C TRP A 94 -6.15 -6.07 0.08
N LEU A 95 -7.18 -5.52 0.70
CA LEU A 95 -7.92 -4.40 0.16
C LEU A 95 -7.82 -3.19 1.07
N PHE A 96 -7.51 -2.04 0.48
CA PHE A 96 -7.57 -0.75 1.15
C PHE A 96 -8.89 -0.06 0.80
N GLU A 97 -9.82 0.00 1.75
CA GLU A 97 -11.14 0.60 1.55
C GLU A 97 -11.09 2.14 1.67
N GLY A 98 -11.73 2.85 0.74
CA GLY A 98 -11.93 4.31 0.83
C GLY A 98 -13.08 4.70 1.77
N PRO A 99 -13.23 5.99 2.12
CA PRO A 99 -12.45 7.13 1.63
C PRO A 99 -11.15 7.33 2.42
N GLY A 100 -10.03 7.42 1.71
CA GLY A 100 -8.71 7.59 2.34
C GLY A 100 -7.63 7.93 1.33
N THR A 101 -6.53 8.51 1.80
CA THR A 101 -5.32 8.69 0.97
C THR A 101 -4.41 7.50 1.18
N TYR A 102 -4.13 6.76 0.11
CA TYR A 102 -3.19 5.66 0.16
C TYR A 102 -1.76 6.20 0.14
N ILE A 103 -0.98 5.80 1.16
CA ILE A 103 0.45 6.08 1.22
C ILE A 103 1.16 4.86 0.64
N PRO A 104 1.88 4.99 -0.48
CA PRO A 104 2.58 3.87 -1.07
C PRO A 104 3.67 3.36 -0.11
N GLN A 105 3.91 2.05 -0.17
CA GLN A 105 4.99 1.34 0.52
C GLN A 105 5.90 0.72 -0.54
N LYS A 106 7.19 0.55 -0.26
CA LYS A 106 8.15 0.00 -1.23
C LYS A 106 7.96 -1.50 -1.46
N GLU A 107 7.41 -2.18 -0.46
CA GLU A 107 7.16 -3.63 -0.47
C GLU A 107 5.79 -3.99 -1.07
N VAL A 108 4.94 -3.00 -1.38
CA VAL A 108 3.54 -3.20 -1.75
C VAL A 108 3.27 -2.66 -3.15
N GLU A 109 2.67 -3.50 -3.99
CA GLU A 109 2.22 -3.15 -5.33
C GLU A 109 0.70 -2.93 -5.35
N VAL A 110 0.26 -1.92 -6.11
CA VAL A 110 -1.16 -1.68 -6.39
C VAL A 110 -1.54 -2.41 -7.68
N ILE A 111 -2.34 -3.47 -7.58
CA ILE A 111 -2.77 -4.27 -8.74
C ILE A 111 -3.89 -3.57 -9.49
N GLU A 112 -5.00 -3.33 -8.80
CA GLU A 112 -6.22 -2.81 -9.41
C GLU A 112 -7.04 -1.95 -8.45
N ILE A 113 -7.88 -1.09 -9.03
CA ILE A 113 -8.87 -0.30 -8.28
C ILE A 113 -10.21 -1.01 -8.41
N ILE A 114 -10.72 -1.52 -7.30
CA ILE A 114 -12.01 -2.20 -7.26
C ILE A 114 -13.10 -1.19 -6.94
N GLN A 115 -14.05 -1.04 -7.85
CA GLN A 115 -15.30 -0.33 -7.61
C GLN A 115 -16.34 -1.32 -7.11
N ALA A 116 -17.10 -1.01 -6.06
CA ALA A 116 -18.16 -1.96 -5.70
C ALA A 116 -19.43 -1.76 -6.51
N THR A 117 -20.08 -2.89 -6.69
CA THR A 117 -21.33 -3.01 -7.43
C THR A 117 -22.50 -2.74 -6.48
N VAL A 118 -23.35 -1.79 -6.84
CA VAL A 118 -24.55 -1.45 -6.07
C VAL A 118 -25.65 -2.49 -6.35
N ILE A 119 -26.17 -3.10 -5.29
CA ILE A 119 -27.27 -4.09 -5.36
C ILE A 119 -28.61 -3.35 -5.22
N LYS A 120 -29.48 -3.44 -6.23
CA LYS A 120 -30.85 -2.88 -6.16
C LYS A 120 -31.80 -3.86 -5.46
N GLN A 121 -33.03 -3.42 -5.20
CA GLN A 121 -34.07 -4.28 -4.63
C GLN A 121 -34.34 -5.48 -5.56
N ASN A 122 -34.48 -6.66 -4.98
CA ASN A 122 -34.63 -7.95 -5.68
C ASN A 122 -33.43 -8.38 -6.54
N GLN A 123 -32.25 -7.77 -6.35
CA GLN A 123 -31.00 -8.21 -6.97
C GLN A 123 -30.09 -8.92 -5.96
N ALA A 124 -29.20 -9.76 -6.48
CA ALA A 124 -28.19 -10.44 -5.69
C ALA A 124 -26.86 -10.49 -6.46
N LEU A 125 -25.75 -10.36 -5.75
CA LEU A 125 -24.42 -10.60 -6.31
C LEU A 125 -24.01 -12.05 -6.10
N ARG A 126 -23.56 -12.69 -7.17
CA ARG A 126 -22.94 -14.02 -7.11
C ARG A 126 -21.43 -13.85 -7.03
N LEU A 127 -20.85 -14.20 -5.89
CA LEU A 127 -19.41 -14.19 -5.67
C LEU A 127 -18.87 -15.62 -5.73
N ARG A 128 -17.61 -15.75 -6.13
CA ARG A 128 -16.86 -17.01 -6.12
C ARG A 128 -15.55 -16.77 -5.38
N ALA A 129 -15.29 -17.57 -4.34
CA ALA A 129 -14.03 -17.52 -3.62
C ALA A 129 -12.89 -18.04 -4.52
N ARG A 130 -11.85 -17.20 -4.73
CA ARG A 130 -10.65 -17.57 -5.50
C ARG A 130 -9.63 -18.33 -4.65
N LYS A 131 -9.55 -17.99 -3.36
CA LYS A 131 -8.73 -18.62 -2.33
C LYS A 131 -9.62 -18.91 -1.12
N GLU A 132 -9.08 -19.63 -0.14
CA GLU A 132 -9.75 -19.80 1.16
C GLU A 132 -9.86 -18.44 1.83
N CYS A 133 -11.07 -18.03 2.16
CA CYS A 133 -11.33 -16.70 2.69
C CYS A 133 -12.49 -16.71 3.67
N LEU A 134 -12.46 -15.76 4.59
CA LEU A 134 -13.56 -15.46 5.48
C LEU A 134 -14.51 -14.49 4.77
N ASP A 135 -15.78 -14.86 4.65
CA ASP A 135 -16.81 -13.92 4.23
C ASP A 135 -16.98 -12.81 5.29
N ARG A 136 -17.54 -11.66 4.88
CA ARG A 136 -17.92 -10.57 5.80
C ARG A 136 -18.82 -11.01 6.96
N ASP A 137 -19.62 -12.06 6.76
CA ASP A 137 -20.49 -12.64 7.80
C ASP A 137 -19.73 -13.59 8.75
N GLY A 138 -18.39 -13.64 8.66
CA GLY A 138 -17.53 -14.52 9.46
C GLY A 138 -17.58 -15.99 9.05
N LYS A 139 -18.12 -16.30 7.87
CA LYS A 139 -18.27 -17.67 7.39
C LYS A 139 -17.06 -18.09 6.55
N GLU A 140 -16.39 -19.15 6.96
CA GLU A 140 -15.30 -19.76 6.20
C GLU A 140 -15.78 -20.30 4.86
N ARG A 141 -15.01 -20.02 3.81
CA ARG A 141 -15.28 -20.48 2.45
C ARG A 141 -14.05 -21.16 1.87
N VAL A 142 -14.28 -22.36 1.33
CA VAL A 142 -13.30 -23.09 0.55
C VAL A 142 -13.21 -22.54 -0.88
N THR A 143 -12.05 -22.76 -1.50
CA THR A 143 -11.78 -22.41 -2.90
C THR A 143 -12.88 -22.93 -3.84
N GLY A 144 -13.42 -22.04 -4.68
CA GLY A 144 -14.51 -22.37 -5.61
C GLY A 144 -15.92 -22.28 -5.03
N GLY A 145 -16.06 -22.03 -3.72
CA GLY A 145 -17.35 -21.79 -3.07
C GLY A 145 -18.09 -20.61 -3.69
N VAL A 146 -19.39 -20.79 -3.95
CA VAL A 146 -20.27 -19.76 -4.52
C VAL A 146 -21.11 -19.14 -3.41
N LEU A 147 -21.08 -17.81 -3.31
CA LEU A 147 -21.94 -17.02 -2.42
C LEU A 147 -22.96 -16.24 -3.25
N LYS A 148 -24.19 -16.12 -2.75
CA LYS A 148 -25.16 -15.13 -3.21
C LYS A 148 -25.37 -14.10 -2.10
N ARG A 149 -25.17 -12.82 -2.40
CA ARG A 149 -25.35 -11.71 -1.46
C ARG A 149 -26.53 -10.84 -1.89
N CYS A 150 -27.51 -10.67 -1.00
CA CYS A 150 -28.70 -9.82 -1.21
C CYS A 150 -28.72 -8.57 -0.30
N SER A 151 -27.60 -8.23 0.36
CA SER A 151 -27.55 -7.10 1.30
C SER A 151 -27.68 -5.76 0.56
N ARG A 152 -28.57 -4.88 1.04
CA ARG A 152 -28.64 -3.49 0.59
C ARG A 152 -27.42 -2.72 1.10
N GLY A 153 -26.65 -2.09 0.20
CA GLY A 153 -25.53 -1.23 0.56
C GLY A 153 -24.14 -1.88 0.49
N TRP A 154 -23.11 -1.03 0.59
CA TRP A 154 -21.69 -1.35 0.39
C TRP A 154 -21.18 -2.36 1.43
N GLY A 155 -20.89 -3.57 0.97
CA GLY A 155 -20.15 -4.57 1.74
C GLY A 155 -18.68 -4.44 1.38
N GLY A 156 -17.95 -3.57 2.09
CA GLY A 156 -16.49 -3.60 2.19
C GLY A 156 -15.96 -5.04 2.19
N LEU A 157 -15.01 -5.25 1.29
CA LEU A 157 -14.32 -6.50 1.04
C LEU A 157 -13.10 -6.52 1.97
N SER A 158 -13.30 -6.94 3.22
CA SER A 158 -12.17 -7.42 4.03
C SER A 158 -11.89 -8.84 3.56
N LEU A 159 -10.96 -8.99 2.61
CA LEU A 159 -10.35 -10.28 2.31
C LEU A 159 -9.18 -10.44 3.27
N ASP A 160 -9.45 -10.86 4.50
CA ASP A 160 -8.41 -11.50 5.30
C ASP A 160 -8.29 -12.94 4.78
N CYS A 161 -7.39 -13.12 3.80
CA CYS A 161 -6.83 -14.44 3.51
C CYS A 161 -5.77 -14.71 4.58
N ARG A 162 -6.04 -15.70 5.43
CA ARG A 162 -5.05 -16.27 6.34
C ARG A 162 -4.32 -17.42 5.67
#